data_AF-A0A9D2LTG5-F1
#
_entry.id   AF-A0A9D2LTG5-F1
#
_cell.length_a   1.000
_cell.length_b   1.000
_cell.length_c   1.000
_cell.angle_alpha   90.00
_cell.angle_beta   90.00
_cell.angle_gamma   90.00
#
_symmetry.space_group_name_H-M   'P 1'
#
loop_
_entity.id
_entity.type
_entity.pdbx_description
1 polymer ?
#
loop_
_entity_poly.entity_id
_entity_poly.type
_entity_poly.pdbx_seq_one_letter_code
_entity_poly.pdbx_strand_id
1 'polypeptide(L)'
;MKETTKKEFTGIFKEEFENFLRYKNALGYYKNIEGNLLYDYLALNRFLGGYKLEEIALTEEMTSAYVKTAEHLSQSTRHHRECNIRQFAKFLKNQGYENIYIQYDCT
;
A
#
# COMPACT_ATOMS: atom_id res chain seq x y z
N MET A 1 -26.50 -12.67 -6.70
CA MET A 1 -25.77 -11.50 -7.25
C MET A 1 -24.38 -11.53 -6.64
N LYS A 2 -23.31 -11.65 -7.45
CA LYS A 2 -21.95 -11.40 -6.95
C LYS A 2 -21.83 -9.90 -6.78
N GLU A 3 -21.69 -9.45 -5.54
CA GLU A 3 -21.38 -8.07 -5.22
C GLU A 3 -20.07 -7.72 -5.91
N THR A 4 -20.13 -6.98 -7.02
CA THR A 4 -18.96 -6.39 -7.65
C THR A 4 -18.46 -5.33 -6.69
N THR A 5 -17.63 -5.73 -5.71
CA THR A 5 -16.89 -4.80 -4.85
C THR A 5 -16.25 -3.76 -5.76
N LYS A 6 -16.73 -2.51 -5.65
CA LYS A 6 -16.17 -1.37 -6.36
C LYS A 6 -14.66 -1.33 -6.09
N LYS A 7 -13.88 -1.20 -7.16
CA LYS A 7 -12.42 -1.10 -7.11
C LYS A 7 -12.02 0.33 -6.71
N GLU A 8 -12.42 0.74 -5.53
CA GLU A 8 -12.27 2.11 -5.06
C GLU A 8 -11.43 2.11 -3.79
N PHE A 9 -10.46 3.01 -3.72
CA PHE A 9 -9.78 3.32 -2.48
C PHE A 9 -10.73 4.05 -1.53
N THR A 10 -10.57 3.81 -0.24
CA THR A 10 -11.46 4.37 0.80
C THR A 10 -10.65 4.84 2.00
N GLY A 11 -11.32 5.60 2.88
CA GLY A 11 -10.72 6.09 4.11
C GLY A 11 -9.65 7.16 3.89
N ILE A 12 -8.90 7.44 4.95
CA ILE A 12 -7.98 8.58 5.01
C ILE A 12 -6.82 8.51 4.00
N PHE A 13 -6.41 7.31 3.59
CA PHE A 13 -5.37 7.12 2.57
C PHE A 13 -5.89 7.19 1.14
N LYS A 14 -7.19 7.36 0.91
CA LYS A 14 -7.80 7.25 -0.42
C LYS A 14 -7.05 8.08 -1.47
N GLU A 15 -6.93 9.38 -1.21
CA GLU A 15 -6.31 10.32 -2.14
C GLU A 15 -4.84 9.99 -2.37
N GLU A 16 -4.12 9.58 -1.32
CA GLU A 16 -2.71 9.22 -1.44
C GLU A 16 -2.47 7.94 -2.25
N PHE A 17 -3.35 6.94 -2.16
CA PHE A 17 -3.25 5.77 -3.03
C PHE A 17 -3.51 6.15 -4.51
N GLU A 18 -4.51 7.00 -4.76
CA GLU A 18 -4.78 7.50 -6.11
C GLU A 18 -3.60 8.31 -6.65
N ASN A 19 -3.03 9.21 -5.84
CA ASN A 19 -1.85 10.01 -6.20
C ASN A 19 -0.61 9.14 -6.41
N PHE A 20 -0.40 8.12 -5.57
CA PHE A 20 0.69 7.18 -5.72
C PHE A 20 0.62 6.42 -7.04
N LEU A 21 -0.55 5.94 -7.44
CA LEU A 21 -0.72 5.24 -8.72
C LEU A 21 -0.52 6.18 -9.91
N ARG A 22 -0.98 7.44 -9.83
CA ARG A 22 -0.70 8.46 -10.85
C ARG A 22 0.80 8.73 -10.96
N TYR A 23 1.48 8.89 -9.83
CA TYR A 23 2.93 9.06 -9.77
C TYR A 23 3.67 7.90 -10.43
N LYS A 24 3.30 6.66 -10.08
CA LYS A 24 3.86 5.45 -10.69
C LYS A 24 3.63 5.36 -12.19
N ASN A 25 2.45 5.74 -12.65
CA ASN A 25 2.11 5.78 -14.07
C ASN A 25 2.96 6.82 -14.82
N ALA A 26 3.15 8.01 -14.24
CA ALA A 26 3.95 9.08 -14.83
C ALA A 26 5.44 8.72 -14.97
N LEU A 27 5.98 7.88 -14.08
CA LEU A 27 7.34 7.36 -14.17
C LEU A 27 7.52 6.27 -15.25
N GLY A 28 6.45 5.88 -15.95
CA GLY A 28 6.50 4.86 -16.99
C GLY A 28 6.57 3.43 -16.47
N TYR A 29 6.40 3.20 -15.16
CA TYR A 29 6.36 1.84 -14.61
C TYR A 29 5.15 1.04 -15.12
N TYR A 30 4.08 1.72 -15.50
CA TYR A 30 2.84 1.08 -15.93
C TYR A 30 2.29 1.78 -17.18
N LYS A 31 1.92 1.00 -18.20
CA LYS A 31 1.21 1.53 -19.38
C LYS A 31 -0.27 1.80 -19.08
N ASN A 32 -0.84 1.04 -18.15
CA ASN A 32 -2.19 1.19 -17.60
C ASN A 32 -2.12 0.90 -16.09
N ILE A 33 -2.84 1.67 -15.27
CA ILE A 33 -2.96 1.47 -13.81
C ILE A 33 -3.71 0.15 -13.46
N GLU A 34 -4.21 -0.56 -14.46
CA GLU A 34 -5.00 -1.77 -14.31
C GLU A 34 -4.13 -3.03 -14.13
N GLY A 35 -4.62 -3.98 -13.33
CA GLY A 35 -3.98 -5.30 -13.14
C GLY A 35 -3.62 -5.61 -11.69
N ASN A 36 -2.69 -6.55 -11.49
CA ASN A 36 -2.32 -7.08 -10.17
C ASN A 36 -1.86 -5.99 -9.19
N LEU A 37 -1.19 -4.95 -9.69
CA LEU A 37 -0.71 -3.85 -8.86
C LEU A 37 -1.85 -3.08 -8.18
N LEU A 38 -2.92 -2.76 -8.91
CA LEU A 38 -4.08 -2.09 -8.35
C LEU A 38 -4.70 -2.94 -7.23
N TYR A 39 -4.77 -4.26 -7.41
CA TYR A 39 -5.27 -5.17 -6.39
C TYR A 39 -4.36 -5.22 -5.16
N ASP A 40 -3.05 -5.20 -5.34
CA ASP A 40 -2.10 -5.16 -4.23
C ASP A 40 -2.29 -3.91 -3.38
N TYR A 41 -2.46 -2.74 -4.01
CA TYR A 41 -2.68 -1.49 -3.28
C TYR A 41 -4.10 -1.39 -2.71
N LEU A 42 -5.13 -1.93 -3.37
CA LEU A 42 -6.47 -2.05 -2.79
C LEU A 42 -6.48 -2.99 -1.57
N ALA A 43 -5.64 -4.03 -1.56
CA ALA A 43 -5.47 -4.89 -0.39
C ALA A 43 -4.77 -4.14 0.75
N LEU A 44 -3.72 -3.37 0.45
CA LEU A 44 -3.05 -2.53 1.44
C LEU A 44 -3.99 -1.44 2.00
N ASN A 45 -4.75 -0.74 1.16
CA ASN A 45 -5.72 0.27 1.61
C ASN A 45 -6.78 -0.32 2.54
N ARG A 46 -7.33 -1.50 2.19
CA ARG A 46 -8.29 -2.19 3.06
C ARG A 46 -7.69 -2.62 4.39
N PHE A 47 -6.45 -3.11 4.37
CA PHE A 47 -5.73 -3.45 5.59
C PHE A 47 -5.54 -2.24 6.50
N LEU A 48 -5.04 -1.12 5.96
CA LEU A 48 -4.84 0.12 6.73
C LEU A 48 -6.15 0.73 7.22
N GLY A 49 -7.23 0.58 6.45
CA GLY A 49 -8.58 1.00 6.86
C GLY A 49 -9.08 0.33 8.15
N GLY A 50 -8.54 -0.84 8.51
CA GLY A 50 -8.85 -1.53 9.76
C GLY A 50 -8.41 -0.78 11.03
N TYR A 51 -7.41 0.11 10.92
CA TYR A 51 -6.86 0.87 12.05
C TYR A 51 -7.65 2.13 12.40
N LYS A 52 -8.63 2.53 11.56
CA LYS A 52 -9.51 3.70 11.80
C LYS A 52 -8.75 4.97 12.24
N LEU A 53 -7.66 5.27 11.53
CA LEU A 53 -6.83 6.43 11.82
C LEU A 53 -7.57 7.75 11.56
N GLU A 54 -7.29 8.75 12.39
CA GLU A 54 -7.77 10.13 12.23
C GLU A 54 -6.82 10.99 11.39
N GLU A 55 -5.55 10.58 11.28
CA GLU A 55 -4.51 11.22 10.48
C GLU A 55 -3.68 10.19 9.69
N ILE A 56 -2.99 10.64 8.64
CA ILE A 56 -2.11 9.78 7.84
C ILE A 56 -0.88 9.42 8.67
N ALA A 57 -0.82 8.16 9.08
CA ALA A 57 0.31 7.58 9.78
C ALA A 57 0.54 6.14 9.31
N LEU A 58 1.79 5.75 9.14
CA LEU A 58 2.16 4.38 8.83
C LEU A 58 3.23 3.93 9.82
N THR A 59 2.83 3.21 10.85
CA THR A 59 3.75 2.80 11.92
C THR A 59 4.53 1.54 11.55
N GLU A 60 5.56 1.24 12.34
CA GLU A 60 6.27 -0.04 12.25
C GLU A 60 5.32 -1.21 12.47
N GLU A 61 4.46 -1.15 13.50
CA GLU A 61 3.48 -2.19 13.80
C GLU A 61 2.56 -2.47 12.60
N MET A 62 2.01 -1.43 11.98
CA MET A 62 1.16 -1.57 10.79
C MET A 62 1.92 -2.23 9.64
N THR A 63 3.19 -1.81 9.45
CA THR A 63 4.04 -2.33 8.38
C THR A 63 4.35 -3.82 8.59
N SER A 64 4.82 -4.19 9.78
CA SER A 64 5.11 -5.57 10.14
C SER A 64 3.86 -6.45 10.10
N ALA A 65 2.73 -5.96 10.60
CA ALA A 65 1.47 -6.68 10.57
C ALA A 65 0.99 -6.94 9.13
N TYR A 66 1.14 -5.97 8.23
CA TYR A 66 0.80 -6.18 6.82
C TYR A 66 1.67 -7.25 6.18
N VAL A 67 2.98 -7.22 6.41
CA VAL A 67 3.92 -8.23 5.87
C VAL A 67 3.59 -9.63 6.39
N LYS A 68 3.29 -9.75 7.69
CA LYS A 68 2.90 -11.02 8.33
C LYS A 68 1.64 -11.65 7.70
N THR A 69 0.76 -10.88 7.07
CA THR A 69 -0.40 -11.45 6.36
C THR A 69 0.01 -12.39 5.22
N ALA A 70 1.25 -12.31 4.71
CA ALA A 70 1.81 -13.19 3.69
C ALA A 70 2.80 -14.23 4.25
N GLU A 71 2.94 -14.37 5.56
CA GLU A 71 3.96 -15.23 6.18
C GLU A 71 3.87 -16.70 5.72
N HIS A 72 2.65 -17.18 5.49
CA HIS A 72 2.33 -18.53 5.01
C HIS A 72 2.54 -18.71 3.48
N LEU A 73 2.90 -17.65 2.77
CA LEU A 73 3.12 -17.65 1.32
C LEU A 73 4.60 -17.77 0.96
N SER A 74 4.88 -17.90 -0.33
CA SER A 74 6.25 -17.98 -0.83
C SER A 74 7.09 -16.77 -0.43
N GLN A 75 8.40 -16.96 -0.30
CA GLN A 75 9.36 -15.89 -0.01
C GLN A 75 9.24 -14.73 -1.03
N SER A 76 9.06 -15.04 -2.31
CA SER A 76 8.87 -14.05 -3.37
C SER A 76 7.60 -13.20 -3.13
N THR A 77 6.49 -13.84 -2.73
CA THR A 77 5.25 -13.13 -2.41
C THR A 77 5.38 -12.25 -1.17
N ARG A 78 6.07 -12.73 -0.13
CA ARG A 78 6.38 -11.94 1.07
C ARG A 78 7.21 -10.71 0.72
N HIS A 79 8.28 -10.91 -0.03
CA HIS A 79 9.15 -9.83 -0.48
C HIS A 79 8.41 -8.81 -1.35
N HIS A 80 7.49 -9.26 -2.22
CA HIS A 80 6.62 -8.38 -3.00
C HIS A 80 5.74 -7.50 -2.10
N ARG A 81 5.15 -8.06 -1.03
CA ARG A 81 4.37 -7.28 -0.05
C ARG A 81 5.21 -6.24 0.67
N GLU A 82 6.40 -6.62 1.15
CA GLU A 82 7.37 -5.71 1.76
C GLU A 82 7.74 -4.57 0.79
N CYS A 83 7.97 -4.89 -0.48
CA CYS A 83 8.27 -3.90 -1.50
C CYS A 83 7.11 -2.92 -1.72
N ASN A 84 5.87 -3.39 -1.74
CA ASN A 84 4.71 -2.54 -1.99
C ASN A 84 4.48 -1.54 -0.86
N ILE A 85 4.46 -2.01 0.39
CA ILE A 85 4.26 -1.12 1.55
C ILE A 85 5.42 -0.14 1.69
N ARG A 86 6.67 -0.58 1.45
CA ARG A 86 7.85 0.30 1.47
C ARG A 86 7.80 1.38 0.39
N GLN A 87 7.36 1.06 -0.81
CA GLN A 87 7.25 2.04 -1.89
C GLN A 87 6.18 3.09 -1.59
N PHE A 88 5.05 2.69 -1.02
CA PHE A 88 4.01 3.61 -0.58
C PHE A 88 4.50 4.49 0.59
N ALA A 89 5.19 3.90 1.57
CA ALA A 89 5.78 4.65 2.69
C ALA A 89 6.76 5.73 2.21
N LYS A 90 7.67 5.39 1.28
CA LYS A 90 8.59 6.35 0.67
C LYS A 90 7.86 7.48 -0.04
N PHE A 91 6.77 7.16 -0.75
CA PHE A 91 5.95 8.17 -1.40
C PHE A 91 5.31 9.12 -0.39
N LEU A 92 4.69 8.62 0.68
CA LEU A 92 4.12 9.45 1.74
C LEU A 92 5.17 10.35 2.39
N LYS A 93 6.35 9.82 2.70
CA LYS A 93 7.46 10.63 3.24
C LYS A 93 7.86 11.77 2.29
N ASN A 94 7.89 11.50 0.99
CA ASN A 94 8.19 12.50 -0.03
C ASN A 94 7.07 13.56 -0.21
N GLN A 95 5.82 13.26 0.17
CA GLN A 95 4.73 14.24 0.24
C GLN A 95 4.80 15.12 1.50
N GLY A 96 5.67 14.80 2.45
CA GLY A 96 5.86 15.57 3.69
C GLY A 96 5.19 14.99 4.93
N TYR A 97 4.62 13.79 4.87
CA TYR A 97 4.05 13.14 6.05
C TYR A 97 5.15 12.70 7.03
N GLU A 98 5.05 13.16 8.28
CA GLU A 98 6.09 12.93 9.29
C GLU A 98 6.00 11.53 9.91
N ASN A 99 4.79 11.07 10.25
CA ASN A 99 4.47 9.84 10.97
C ASN A 99 4.52 8.57 10.08
N ILE A 100 5.56 8.45 9.26
CA ILE A 100 5.75 7.37 8.30
C ILE A 100 7.03 6.59 8.60
N TYR A 101 6.84 5.33 8.95
CA TYR A 101 7.88 4.31 9.07
C TYR A 101 8.21 3.73 7.69
N ILE A 102 9.51 3.58 7.42
CA ILE A 102 10.01 2.96 6.19
C ILE A 102 10.89 1.78 6.61
N GLN A 103 10.48 0.56 6.26
CA GLN A 103 11.30 -0.63 6.45
C GLN A 103 12.45 -0.62 5.43
N TYR A 104 13.70 -0.57 5.89
CA TYR A 104 14.89 -0.61 5.02
C TYR A 104 15.46 -2.02 4.85
N ASP A 105 15.29 -2.89 5.84
CA ASP A 105 15.85 -4.24 5.83
C ASP A 105 14.87 -5.26 5.23
N CYS A 106 15.33 -5.96 4.20
CA CYS A 106 14.72 -7.20 3.71
C CYS A 106 15.48 -8.35 4.37
N THR A 107 14.95 -8.89 5.47
CA THR A 107 15.48 -10.12 6.09
C THR A 107 15.01 -11.36 5.34
#